data_AF-A0A9X4AQD9-F1
#
_entry.id   AF-A0A9X4AQD9-F1
#
_cell.length_a   1.000
_cell.length_b   1.000
_cell.length_c   1.000
_cell.angle_alpha   90.00
_cell.angle_beta   90.00
_cell.angle_gamma   90.00
#
_symmetry.space_group_name_H-M   'P 1'
#
loop_
_entity.id
_entity.type
_entity.pdbx_description
1 polymer ?
#
loop_
_entity_poly.entity_id
_entity_poly.type
_entity_poly.pdbx_seq_one_letter_code
_entity_poly.pdbx_strand_id
1 'polypeptide(L)'
;MSTSAPPPPPSARKRTLRPWYLVAAMILAWLIGVQGLSEAFATLVYLREGNLPDVATLTSSMKDAAEPIEALMALQEAARLRTLGEMGYLAFPLFAGRFLLSVLLVIASGMAMSGRPGARALAIQALLANAALATLTFWLLRDARYAWVDAVVRVRDVLPALPETTPADQREAWPLLLDRRLWLWLPRVRLILFDVGALVLATITLTSPRTKAFFEAVAAAQEQTEDS
;
A
#
# COMPACT_ATOMS: atom_id res chain seq x y z
N MET A 1 -33.45 -56.79 28.64
CA MET A 1 -32.47 -56.63 27.54
C MET A 1 -32.49 -55.17 27.12
N SER A 2 -31.57 -54.37 27.65
CA SER A 2 -31.49 -52.93 27.35
C SER A 2 -30.55 -52.73 26.18
N THR A 3 -31.08 -52.30 25.05
CA THR A 3 -30.33 -51.97 23.84
C THR A 3 -29.59 -50.64 24.04
N SER A 4 -28.26 -50.71 24.16
CA SER A 4 -27.40 -49.53 24.12
C SER A 4 -27.35 -49.00 22.69
N ALA A 5 -28.15 -47.98 22.40
CA ALA A 5 -27.98 -47.23 21.16
C ALA A 5 -26.58 -46.56 21.18
N PRO A 6 -25.77 -46.70 20.13
CA PRO A 6 -24.49 -46.01 20.04
C PRO A 6 -24.73 -44.49 20.02
N PRO A 7 -23.86 -43.69 20.67
CA PRO A 7 -23.99 -42.24 20.64
C PRO A 7 -23.91 -41.74 19.18
N PRO A 8 -24.74 -40.76 18.79
CA PRO A 8 -24.70 -40.23 17.44
C PRO A 8 -23.30 -39.65 17.14
N PRO A 9 -22.79 -39.80 15.91
CA PRO A 9 -21.47 -39.30 15.55
C PRO A 9 -21.38 -37.78 15.79
N PRO A 10 -20.25 -37.26 16.32
CA PRO A 10 -20.06 -35.82 16.51
C PRO A 10 -19.77 -35.13 15.17
N SER A 11 -20.75 -35.05 14.27
CA SER A 11 -20.57 -34.47 12.92
C SER A 11 -21.39 -33.20 12.64
N ALA A 12 -21.93 -32.53 13.66
CA ALA A 12 -22.91 -31.45 13.44
C ALA A 12 -22.51 -30.03 13.90
N ARG A 13 -21.26 -29.73 14.31
CA ARG A 13 -20.96 -28.40 14.91
C ARG A 13 -19.67 -27.69 14.52
N LYS A 14 -19.05 -28.03 13.38
CA LYS A 14 -18.11 -27.11 12.73
C LYS A 14 -18.75 -26.48 11.50
N ARG A 15 -19.83 -25.74 11.73
CA ARG A 15 -20.20 -24.64 10.83
C ARG A 15 -19.10 -23.60 11.02
N THR A 16 -17.97 -23.79 10.33
CA THR A 16 -16.80 -22.91 10.38
C THR A 16 -17.21 -21.58 9.78
N LEU A 17 -17.79 -20.73 10.62
CA LEU A 17 -18.06 -19.34 10.31
C LEU A 17 -16.78 -18.73 9.76
N ARG A 18 -16.90 -18.05 8.61
CA ARG A 18 -15.81 -17.25 8.04
C ARG A 18 -15.26 -16.34 9.12
N PRO A 19 -13.96 -16.42 9.45
CA PRO A 19 -13.40 -15.55 10.46
C PRO A 19 -13.52 -14.10 9.98
N TRP A 20 -14.31 -13.27 10.67
CA TRP A 20 -14.59 -11.90 10.23
C TRP A 20 -13.30 -11.06 10.10
N TYR A 21 -12.31 -11.32 10.97
CA TYR A 21 -11.01 -10.66 10.94
C TYR A 21 -10.20 -11.02 9.70
N LEU A 22 -10.41 -12.21 9.11
CA LEU A 22 -9.80 -12.58 7.83
C LEU A 22 -10.38 -11.74 6.71
N VAL A 23 -11.71 -11.57 6.69
CA VAL A 23 -12.37 -10.73 5.68
C VAL A 23 -11.87 -9.28 5.80
N ALA A 24 -11.80 -8.74 7.03
CA ALA A 24 -11.24 -7.41 7.27
C ALA A 24 -9.77 -7.29 6.80
N ALA A 25 -8.92 -8.28 7.09
CA ALA A 25 -7.53 -8.29 6.65
C ALA A 25 -7.39 -8.36 5.11
N MET A 26 -8.24 -9.14 4.44
CA MET A 26 -8.22 -9.24 2.98
C MET A 26 -8.79 -7.99 2.30
N ILE A 27 -9.79 -7.32 2.89
CA ILE A 27 -10.25 -6.01 2.42
C ILE A 27 -9.13 -4.98 2.54
N LEU A 28 -8.41 -4.96 3.67
CA LEU A 28 -7.28 -4.05 3.87
C LEU A 28 -6.17 -4.32 2.84
N ALA A 29 -5.80 -5.59 2.63
CA ALA A 29 -4.81 -5.98 1.63
C ALA A 29 -5.26 -5.62 0.19
N TRP A 30 -6.55 -5.77 -0.10
CA TRP A 30 -7.14 -5.38 -1.37
C TRP A 30 -7.05 -3.86 -1.60
N LEU A 31 -7.38 -3.04 -0.59
CA LEU A 31 -7.26 -1.58 -0.68
C LEU A 31 -5.81 -1.14 -0.89
N ILE A 32 -4.86 -1.75 -0.18
CA ILE A 32 -3.42 -1.50 -0.38
C ILE A 32 -3.01 -1.87 -1.81
N GLY A 33 -3.51 -2.99 -2.33
CA GLY A 33 -3.30 -3.40 -3.72
C GLY A 33 -3.84 -2.38 -4.72
N VAL A 34 -5.07 -1.89 -4.54
CA VAL A 34 -5.66 -0.87 -5.42
C VAL A 34 -4.87 0.43 -5.38
N GLN A 35 -4.51 0.92 -4.19
CA GLN A 35 -3.71 2.12 -4.05
C GLN A 35 -2.33 1.96 -4.71
N GLY A 36 -1.64 0.84 -4.43
CA GLY A 36 -0.33 0.53 -5.02
C GLY A 36 -0.38 0.43 -6.54
N LEU A 37 -1.47 -0.13 -7.08
CA LEU A 37 -1.72 -0.22 -8.51
C LEU A 37 -1.85 1.16 -9.15
N SER A 38 -2.71 2.03 -8.59
CA SER A 38 -2.95 3.37 -9.10
C SER A 38 -1.68 4.23 -9.05
N GLU A 39 -0.96 4.21 -7.92
CA GLU A 39 0.30 4.94 -7.76
C GLU A 39 1.37 4.46 -8.75
N ALA A 40 1.53 3.14 -8.90
CA ALA A 40 2.52 2.57 -9.80
C ALA A 40 2.18 2.85 -11.27
N PHE A 41 0.91 2.73 -11.65
CA PHE A 41 0.46 3.04 -13.00
C PHE A 41 0.71 4.50 -13.37
N ALA A 42 0.27 5.45 -12.52
CA ALA A 42 0.51 6.86 -12.74
C ALA A 42 2.01 7.15 -12.91
N THR A 43 2.85 6.60 -12.03
CA THR A 43 4.30 6.77 -12.09
C THR A 43 4.90 6.18 -13.38
N LEU A 44 4.43 5.00 -13.83
CA LEU A 44 4.90 4.37 -15.06
C LEU A 44 4.53 5.17 -16.31
N VAL A 45 3.32 5.74 -16.36
CA VAL A 45 2.89 6.62 -17.46
C VAL A 45 3.83 7.82 -17.55
N TYR A 46 4.09 8.49 -16.42
CA TYR A 46 5.05 9.61 -16.38
C TYR A 46 6.46 9.22 -16.80
N LEU A 47 6.99 8.11 -16.28
CA LEU A 47 8.34 7.65 -16.64
C LEU A 47 8.45 7.25 -18.12
N ARG A 48 7.36 6.74 -18.71
CA ARG A 48 7.32 6.36 -20.12
C ARG A 48 7.24 7.57 -21.05
N GLU A 49 6.43 8.55 -20.70
CA GLU A 49 6.24 9.76 -21.52
C GLU A 49 7.47 10.68 -21.51
N GLY A 50 8.31 10.59 -20.47
CA GLY A 50 9.54 11.38 -20.35
C GLY A 50 9.29 12.87 -20.12
N ASN A 51 8.04 13.28 -19.97
CA ASN A 51 7.66 14.66 -19.67
C ASN A 51 7.86 14.94 -18.17
N LEU A 52 9.12 15.15 -17.78
CA LEU A 52 9.45 15.45 -16.39
C LEU A 52 9.03 16.89 -16.07
N PRO A 53 8.23 17.09 -15.01
CA PRO A 53 7.79 18.42 -14.63
C PRO A 53 8.99 19.31 -14.29
N ASP A 54 8.92 20.57 -14.72
CA ASP A 54 9.95 21.55 -14.44
C ASP A 54 9.75 22.15 -13.03
N VAL A 55 10.50 21.59 -12.10
CA VAL A 55 10.50 21.98 -10.68
C VAL A 55 10.97 23.44 -10.52
N ALA A 56 11.83 23.94 -11.41
CA ALA A 56 12.36 25.30 -11.30
C ALA A 56 11.30 26.35 -11.60
N THR A 57 10.52 26.16 -12.67
CA THR A 57 9.39 27.05 -12.98
C THR A 57 8.30 26.99 -11.91
N LEU A 58 7.96 25.80 -11.41
CA LEU A 58 7.00 25.67 -10.28
C LEU A 58 7.50 26.39 -9.02
N THR A 59 8.80 26.29 -8.71
CA THR A 59 9.42 26.99 -7.58
C THR A 59 9.36 28.51 -7.74
N SER A 60 9.58 29.03 -8.96
CA SER A 60 9.44 30.46 -9.21
C SER A 60 8.00 30.97 -9.09
N SER A 61 7.02 30.19 -9.57
CA SER A 61 5.60 30.55 -9.50
C SER A 61 5.02 30.52 -8.10
N MET A 62 5.67 29.82 -7.15
CA MET A 62 5.24 29.78 -5.75
C MET A 62 5.40 31.10 -4.99
N LYS A 63 6.29 31.98 -5.44
CA LYS A 63 6.50 33.28 -4.79
C LYS A 63 5.22 34.13 -4.75
N ASP A 64 4.41 33.98 -5.79
CA ASP A 64 3.19 34.76 -6.00
C ASP A 64 1.92 33.88 -5.89
N ALA A 65 2.03 32.68 -5.31
CA ALA A 65 0.91 31.75 -5.20
C ALA A 65 -0.15 32.27 -4.21
N ALA A 66 -1.37 32.46 -4.69
CA ALA A 66 -2.52 32.79 -3.85
C ALA A 66 -2.84 31.70 -2.82
N GLU A 67 -2.53 30.44 -3.17
CA GLU A 67 -2.78 29.25 -2.35
C GLU A 67 -1.47 28.47 -2.14
N PRO A 68 -0.65 28.88 -1.16
CA PRO A 68 0.69 28.33 -0.96
C PRO A 68 0.71 26.84 -0.57
N ILE A 69 -0.38 26.34 0.05
CA ILE A 69 -0.50 24.93 0.43
C ILE A 69 -0.70 24.04 -0.81
N GLU A 70 -1.59 24.43 -1.72
CA GLU A 70 -1.84 23.68 -2.97
C GLU A 70 -0.61 23.70 -3.87
N ALA A 71 0.03 24.88 -3.98
CA ALA A 71 1.26 25.03 -4.74
C ALA A 71 2.40 24.15 -4.18
N LEU A 72 2.49 24.03 -2.85
CA LEU A 72 3.45 23.13 -2.19
C LEU A 72 3.15 21.66 -2.50
N MET A 73 1.87 21.22 -2.50
CA MET A 73 1.50 19.86 -2.87
C MET A 73 1.84 19.54 -4.33
N ALA A 74 1.55 20.45 -5.25
CA ALA A 74 1.88 20.31 -6.66
C ALA A 74 3.40 20.20 -6.88
N LEU A 75 4.18 21.03 -6.19
CA LEU A 75 5.64 20.95 -6.24
C LEU A 75 6.15 19.62 -5.67
N GLN A 76 5.60 19.16 -4.54
CA GLN A 76 6.04 17.90 -3.94
C GLN A 76 5.91 16.73 -4.92
N GLU A 77 4.80 16.65 -5.64
CA GLU A 77 4.60 15.61 -6.64
C GLU A 77 5.53 15.81 -7.85
N ALA A 78 5.70 17.05 -8.32
CA ALA A 78 6.63 17.37 -9.40
C ALA A 78 8.09 16.99 -9.06
N ALA A 79 8.55 17.35 -7.86
CA ALA A 79 9.89 17.02 -7.37
C ALA A 79 10.05 15.49 -7.21
N ARG A 80 9.01 14.79 -6.78
CA ARG A 80 9.01 13.32 -6.69
C ARG A 80 9.17 12.69 -8.07
N LEU A 81 8.37 13.11 -9.04
CA LEU A 81 8.44 12.59 -10.41
C LEU A 81 9.78 12.93 -11.08
N ARG A 82 10.29 14.14 -10.88
CA ARG A 82 11.57 14.57 -11.43
C ARG A 82 12.73 13.71 -10.92
N THR A 83 12.81 13.53 -9.60
CA THR A 83 13.88 12.73 -8.97
C THR A 83 13.80 11.24 -9.33
N LEU A 84 12.59 10.70 -9.52
CA LEU A 84 12.40 9.36 -10.06
C LEU A 84 12.82 9.24 -11.52
N GLY A 85 12.57 10.28 -12.32
CA GLY A 85 13.00 10.38 -13.72
C GLY A 85 14.52 10.33 -13.88
N GLU A 86 15.26 11.00 -12.99
CA GLU A 86 16.73 10.97 -12.96
C GLU A 86 17.27 9.55 -12.68
N MET A 87 16.50 8.72 -11.99
CA MET A 87 16.80 7.31 -11.72
C MET A 87 15.90 6.36 -12.52
N GLY A 88 15.44 6.78 -13.71
CA GLY A 88 14.46 6.04 -14.51
C GLY A 88 14.83 4.58 -14.78
N TYR A 89 16.12 4.27 -14.93
CA TYR A 89 16.63 2.92 -15.15
C TYR A 89 16.38 1.95 -13.97
N LEU A 90 16.31 2.47 -12.73
CA LEU A 90 15.91 1.69 -11.54
C LEU A 90 14.43 1.85 -11.23
N ALA A 91 13.92 3.09 -11.32
CA ALA A 91 12.55 3.40 -10.96
C ALA A 91 11.56 2.64 -11.86
N PHE A 92 11.76 2.65 -13.18
CA PHE A 92 10.84 2.02 -14.12
C PHE A 92 10.60 0.51 -13.83
N PRO A 93 11.63 -0.36 -13.77
CA PRO A 93 11.40 -1.78 -13.49
C PRO A 93 10.83 -2.03 -12.08
N LEU A 94 11.19 -1.23 -11.07
CA LEU A 94 10.63 -1.36 -9.73
C LEU A 94 9.13 -1.03 -9.69
N PHE A 95 8.72 0.06 -10.36
CA PHE A 95 7.30 0.43 -10.44
C PHE A 95 6.50 -0.52 -11.34
N ALA A 96 7.11 -1.08 -12.39
CA ALA A 96 6.50 -2.16 -13.18
C ALA A 96 6.25 -3.41 -12.32
N GLY A 97 7.25 -3.81 -11.51
CA GLY A 97 7.09 -4.87 -10.52
C GLY A 97 6.00 -4.56 -9.50
N ARG A 98 5.93 -3.32 -8.99
CA ARG A 98 4.91 -2.90 -8.02
C ARG A 98 3.52 -2.97 -8.63
N PHE A 99 3.36 -2.53 -9.87
CA PHE A 99 2.10 -2.64 -10.61
C PHE A 99 1.64 -4.10 -10.70
N LEU A 100 2.51 -5.01 -11.17
CA LEU A 100 2.17 -6.44 -11.32
C LEU A 100 1.84 -7.10 -9.98
N LEU A 101 2.65 -6.86 -8.94
CA LEU A 101 2.41 -7.42 -7.61
C LEU A 101 1.16 -6.84 -6.95
N SER A 102 0.82 -5.58 -7.24
CA SER A 102 -0.42 -4.96 -6.76
C SER A 102 -1.66 -5.59 -7.43
N VAL A 103 -1.62 -5.81 -8.75
CA VAL A 103 -2.68 -6.58 -9.46
C VAL A 103 -2.83 -7.97 -8.83
N LEU A 104 -1.71 -8.67 -8.63
CA LEU A 104 -1.72 -10.01 -8.03
C LEU A 104 -2.32 -9.98 -6.62
N LEU A 105 -1.99 -8.97 -5.82
CA LEU A 105 -2.53 -8.82 -4.46
C LEU A 105 -4.04 -8.58 -4.47
N VAL A 106 -4.55 -7.76 -5.39
CA VAL A 106 -5.98 -7.51 -5.59
C VAL A 106 -6.70 -8.81 -5.93
N ILE A 107 -6.18 -9.58 -6.90
CA ILE A 107 -6.76 -10.85 -7.33
C ILE A 107 -6.71 -11.88 -6.19
N ALA A 108 -5.55 -12.05 -5.55
CA ALA A 108 -5.37 -13.02 -4.48
C ALA A 108 -6.25 -12.71 -3.26
N SER A 109 -6.40 -11.43 -2.90
CA SER A 109 -7.30 -10.99 -1.83
C SER A 109 -8.76 -11.27 -2.20
N GLY A 110 -9.17 -11.01 -3.44
CA GLY A 110 -10.49 -11.37 -3.95
C GLY A 110 -10.76 -12.88 -3.87
N MET A 111 -9.82 -13.70 -4.34
CA MET A 111 -9.92 -15.16 -4.27
C MET A 111 -10.00 -15.68 -2.83
N ALA A 112 -9.20 -15.12 -1.92
CA ALA A 112 -9.19 -15.48 -0.51
C ALA A 112 -10.53 -15.10 0.14
N MET A 113 -11.08 -13.93 -0.20
CA MET A 113 -12.43 -13.51 0.21
C MET A 113 -13.53 -14.33 -0.45
N SER A 114 -13.32 -14.99 -1.58
CA SER A 114 -14.30 -15.94 -2.13
C SER A 114 -14.15 -17.35 -1.54
N GLY A 115 -13.07 -17.61 -0.78
CA GLY A 115 -12.80 -18.92 -0.19
C GLY A 115 -12.32 -19.94 -1.21
N ARG A 116 -11.76 -19.51 -2.34
CA ARG A 116 -11.33 -20.43 -3.41
C ARG A 116 -10.21 -21.37 -2.93
N PRO A 117 -10.12 -22.58 -3.48
CA PRO A 117 -9.07 -23.52 -3.11
C PRO A 117 -7.72 -22.97 -3.57
N GLY A 118 -6.67 -23.19 -2.78
CA GLY A 118 -5.34 -22.63 -3.04
C GLY A 118 -5.19 -21.11 -2.80
N ALA A 119 -6.29 -20.36 -2.60
CA ALA A 119 -6.25 -18.91 -2.44
C ALA A 119 -5.42 -18.45 -1.23
N ARG A 120 -5.38 -19.24 -0.16
CA ARG A 120 -4.57 -18.95 1.03
C ARG A 120 -3.08 -18.87 0.71
N ALA A 121 -2.54 -19.85 -0.01
CA ALA A 121 -1.12 -19.89 -0.34
C ALA A 121 -0.75 -18.74 -1.27
N LEU A 122 -1.58 -18.51 -2.30
CA LEU A 122 -1.41 -17.40 -3.24
C LEU A 122 -1.45 -16.04 -2.53
N ALA A 123 -2.40 -15.82 -1.61
CA ALA A 123 -2.50 -14.58 -0.85
C ALA A 123 -1.28 -14.35 0.04
N ILE A 124 -0.77 -15.39 0.71
CA ILE A 124 0.46 -15.29 1.51
C ILE A 124 1.65 -14.91 0.61
N GLN A 125 1.81 -15.57 -0.53
CA GLN A 125 2.89 -15.27 -1.49
C GLN A 125 2.79 -13.83 -2.01
N ALA A 126 1.59 -13.38 -2.38
CA ALA A 126 1.35 -12.02 -2.86
C ALA A 126 1.67 -10.97 -1.78
N LEU A 127 1.24 -11.19 -0.54
CA LEU A 127 1.53 -10.30 0.60
C LEU A 127 3.04 -10.18 0.84
N LEU A 128 3.74 -11.32 0.91
CA LEU A 128 5.18 -11.35 1.16
C LEU A 128 5.97 -10.72 0.01
N ALA A 129 5.59 -11.00 -1.25
CA ALA A 129 6.22 -10.41 -2.41
C ALA A 129 6.05 -8.88 -2.43
N ASN A 130 4.85 -8.37 -2.12
CA ASN A 130 4.59 -6.94 -2.02
C ASN A 130 5.41 -6.29 -0.89
N ALA A 131 5.48 -6.91 0.29
CA ALA A 131 6.27 -6.40 1.41
C ALA A 131 7.78 -6.38 1.08
N ALA A 132 8.29 -7.43 0.43
CA ALA A 132 9.67 -7.52 0.00
C ALA A 132 9.99 -6.45 -1.06
N LEU A 133 9.14 -6.29 -2.08
CA LEU A 133 9.34 -5.29 -3.11
C LEU A 133 9.24 -3.86 -2.55
N ALA A 134 8.31 -3.59 -1.63
CA ALA A 134 8.22 -2.29 -0.96
C ALA A 134 9.49 -1.96 -0.20
N THR A 135 10.04 -2.94 0.54
CA THR A 135 11.31 -2.80 1.28
C THR A 135 12.48 -2.56 0.32
N LEU A 136 12.56 -3.34 -0.77
CA LEU A 136 13.61 -3.20 -1.77
C LEU A 136 13.54 -1.85 -2.49
N THR A 137 12.34 -1.43 -2.89
CA THR A 137 12.09 -0.12 -3.52
C THR A 137 12.47 1.00 -2.57
N PHE A 138 12.14 0.86 -1.28
CA PHE A 138 12.57 1.80 -0.26
C PHE A 138 14.09 1.87 -0.17
N TRP A 139 14.80 0.74 -0.21
CA TRP A 139 16.25 0.77 -0.09
C TRP A 139 16.94 1.31 -1.35
N LEU A 140 16.53 0.85 -2.54
CA LEU A 140 17.14 1.22 -3.82
C LEU A 140 16.88 2.67 -4.23
N LEU A 141 15.70 3.22 -3.93
CA LEU A 141 15.36 4.62 -4.23
C LEU A 141 15.71 5.57 -3.08
N ARG A 142 16.68 5.22 -2.24
CA ARG A 142 17.12 6.06 -1.11
C ARG A 142 17.61 7.42 -1.57
N ASP A 143 18.42 7.44 -2.63
CA ASP A 143 19.04 8.67 -3.12
C ASP A 143 18.01 9.58 -3.79
N ALA A 144 17.09 9.03 -4.60
CA ALA A 144 15.95 9.77 -5.15
C ALA A 144 15.10 10.39 -4.04
N ARG A 145 14.85 9.65 -2.94
CA ARG A 145 14.11 10.21 -1.79
C ARG A 145 14.84 11.36 -1.11
N TYR A 146 16.15 11.29 -0.91
CA TYR A 146 16.88 12.41 -0.32
C TYR A 146 16.89 13.62 -1.23
N ALA A 147 17.09 13.42 -2.53
CA ALA A 147 17.01 14.50 -3.52
C ALA A 147 15.62 15.15 -3.55
N TRP A 148 14.56 14.35 -3.46
CA TRP A 148 13.18 14.84 -3.33
C TRP A 148 12.96 15.65 -2.06
N VAL A 149 13.39 15.14 -0.90
CA VAL A 149 13.27 15.87 0.37
C VAL A 149 14.05 17.18 0.33
N ASP A 150 15.26 17.18 -0.24
CA ASP A 150 16.07 18.38 -0.37
C ASP A 150 15.42 19.40 -1.33
N ALA A 151 14.77 18.95 -2.40
CA ALA A 151 14.02 19.82 -3.30
C ALA A 151 12.83 20.49 -2.60
N VAL A 152 12.06 19.74 -1.81
CA VAL A 152 10.91 20.27 -1.05
C VAL A 152 11.37 21.24 0.05
N VAL A 153 12.45 20.92 0.77
CA VAL A 153 12.95 21.76 1.87
C VAL A 153 13.54 23.09 1.37
N ARG A 154 14.17 23.13 0.20
CA ARG A 154 14.70 24.37 -0.40
C ARG A 154 13.63 25.42 -0.66
N VAL A 155 12.37 25.00 -0.80
CA VAL A 155 11.26 25.90 -1.09
C VAL A 155 10.85 26.73 0.13
N ARG A 156 11.27 26.32 1.34
CA ARG A 156 11.14 27.12 2.55
C ARG A 156 11.68 28.54 2.38
N ASP A 157 12.78 28.70 1.66
CA ASP A 157 13.43 30.00 1.48
C ASP A 157 12.70 30.91 0.48
N VAL A 158 11.74 30.34 -0.27
CA VAL A 158 11.04 30.97 -1.39
C VAL A 158 9.55 31.17 -1.10
N LEU A 159 8.99 30.44 -0.13
CA LEU A 159 7.57 30.49 0.20
C LEU A 159 7.17 31.84 0.83
N PRO A 160 6.07 32.45 0.37
CA PRO A 160 5.49 33.60 1.05
C PRO A 160 4.96 33.20 2.43
N ALA A 161 4.85 34.20 3.32
CA ALA A 161 4.12 34.00 4.57
C ALA A 161 2.66 33.63 4.27
N LEU A 162 2.08 32.75 5.09
CA LEU A 162 0.68 32.38 4.92
C LEU A 162 -0.23 33.61 5.03
N PRO A 163 -1.25 33.74 4.17
CA PRO A 163 -2.26 34.77 4.30
C PRO A 163 -2.89 34.79 5.70
N GLU A 164 -3.23 35.97 6.22
CA GLU A 164 -3.90 36.07 7.53
C GLU A 164 -5.29 35.43 7.53
N THR A 165 -5.90 35.28 6.35
CA THR A 165 -7.17 34.59 6.12
C THR A 165 -7.07 33.07 6.28
N THR A 166 -5.86 32.52 6.35
CA THR A 166 -5.65 31.08 6.56
C THR A 166 -6.09 30.66 7.97
N PRO A 167 -6.83 29.55 8.12
CA PRO A 167 -7.21 28.98 9.41
C PRO A 167 -6.03 28.85 10.39
N ALA A 168 -6.28 29.10 11.68
CA ALA A 168 -5.22 29.16 12.70
C ALA A 168 -4.47 27.82 12.87
N ASP A 169 -5.18 26.70 12.72
CA ASP A 169 -4.64 25.34 12.70
C ASP A 169 -3.63 25.13 11.57
N GLN A 170 -3.92 25.63 10.36
CA GLN A 170 -3.01 25.53 9.23
C GLN A 170 -1.77 26.42 9.40
N ARG A 171 -1.93 27.61 10.00
CA ARG A 171 -0.81 28.49 10.34
C ARG A 171 0.14 27.88 11.37
N GLU A 172 -0.39 27.17 12.35
CA GLU A 172 0.41 26.43 13.33
C GLU A 172 1.10 25.19 12.72
N ALA A 173 0.43 24.50 11.79
CA ALA A 173 0.99 23.35 11.09
C ALA A 173 2.05 23.72 10.04
N TRP A 174 2.02 24.94 9.49
CA TRP A 174 2.92 25.42 8.45
C TRP A 174 4.42 25.23 8.72
N PRO A 175 4.98 25.65 9.87
CA PRO A 175 6.38 25.39 10.19
C PRO A 175 6.71 23.90 10.32
N LEU A 176 5.74 23.08 10.76
CA LEU A 176 5.90 21.62 10.87
C LEU A 176 5.95 20.96 9.49
N LEU A 177 5.12 21.42 8.55
CA LEU A 177 5.09 20.95 7.16
C LEU A 177 6.38 21.26 6.39
N LEU A 178 7.18 22.23 6.86
CA LEU A 178 8.47 22.58 6.27
C LEU A 178 9.66 21.99 7.02
N ASP A 179 9.42 21.23 8.10
CA ASP A 179 10.49 20.59 8.87
C ASP A 179 11.10 19.42 8.09
N ARG A 180 12.40 19.55 7.75
CA ARG A 180 13.18 18.50 7.10
C ARG A 180 13.13 17.17 7.87
N ARG A 181 13.11 17.22 9.21
CA ARG A 181 13.05 16.00 10.04
C ARG A 181 11.75 15.24 9.79
N LEU A 182 10.63 15.95 9.70
CA LEU A 182 9.33 15.37 9.36
C LEU A 182 9.39 14.67 8.00
N TRP A 183 9.89 15.35 6.96
CA TRP A 183 10.02 14.82 5.60
C TRP A 183 10.91 13.58 5.49
N LEU A 184 11.95 13.48 6.32
CA LEU A 184 12.78 12.29 6.38
C LEU A 184 12.10 11.13 7.11
N TRP A 185 11.29 11.42 8.14
CA TRP A 185 10.62 10.38 8.93
C TRP A 185 9.33 9.87 8.28
N LEU A 186 8.57 10.72 7.60
CA LEU A 186 7.28 10.38 7.03
C LEU A 186 7.32 9.16 6.09
N PRO A 187 8.29 9.04 5.14
CA PRO A 187 8.39 7.86 4.28
C PRO A 187 8.71 6.58 5.05
N ARG A 188 9.45 6.66 6.18
CA ARG A 188 9.77 5.51 7.02
C ARG A 188 8.55 5.01 7.77
N VAL A 189 7.80 5.94 8.37
CA VAL A 189 6.56 5.63 9.09
C VAL A 189 5.55 5.03 8.12
N ARG A 190 5.41 5.62 6.92
CA ARG A 190 4.53 5.08 5.88
C ARG A 190 4.92 3.65 5.48
N LEU A 191 6.20 3.41 5.21
CA LEU A 191 6.70 2.07 4.88
C LEU A 191 6.37 1.06 5.99
N ILE A 192 6.70 1.38 7.23
CA ILE A 192 6.58 0.46 8.36
C ILE A 192 5.11 0.16 8.65
N LEU A 193 4.23 1.17 8.66
CA LEU A 193 2.83 0.98 9.05
C LEU A 193 1.98 0.42 7.89
N PHE A 194 2.08 1.02 6.71
CA PHE A 194 1.14 0.75 5.62
C PHE A 194 1.67 -0.24 4.58
N ASP A 195 2.93 -0.11 4.16
CA ASP A 195 3.46 -0.97 3.10
C ASP A 195 3.97 -2.33 3.61
N VAL A 196 4.52 -2.40 4.84
CA VAL A 196 5.06 -3.64 5.40
C VAL A 196 4.21 -4.15 6.56
N GLY A 197 3.91 -3.30 7.55
CA GLY A 197 3.21 -3.69 8.77
C GLY A 197 1.82 -4.26 8.50
N ALA A 198 1.02 -3.58 7.68
CA ALA A 198 -0.30 -4.05 7.29
C ALA A 198 -0.25 -5.39 6.53
N LEU A 199 0.72 -5.57 5.63
CA LEU A 199 0.87 -6.81 4.86
C LEU A 199 1.31 -7.98 5.75
N VAL A 200 2.27 -7.75 6.65
CA VAL A 200 2.73 -8.75 7.63
C VAL A 200 1.60 -9.14 8.57
N LEU A 201 0.82 -8.17 9.05
CA LEU A 201 -0.35 -8.44 9.88
C LEU A 201 -1.36 -9.30 9.13
N ALA A 202 -1.65 -8.98 7.86
CA ALA A 202 -2.51 -9.81 7.02
C ALA A 202 -1.94 -11.24 6.84
N THR A 203 -0.63 -11.39 6.66
CA THR A 203 0.02 -12.71 6.60
C THR A 203 -0.15 -13.49 7.92
N ILE A 204 0.01 -12.83 9.07
CA ILE A 204 -0.21 -13.45 10.39
C ILE A 204 -1.68 -13.92 10.53
N THR A 205 -2.65 -13.11 10.09
CA THR A 205 -4.06 -13.52 10.12
C THR A 205 -4.34 -14.74 9.22
N LEU A 206 -3.68 -14.84 8.06
CA LEU A 206 -3.81 -15.98 7.14
C LEU A 206 -3.11 -17.24 7.65
N THR A 207 -2.08 -17.09 8.49
CA THR A 207 -1.37 -18.22 9.10
C THR A 207 -2.05 -18.75 10.36
N SER A 208 -3.05 -18.04 10.90
CA SER A 208 -3.76 -18.47 12.09
C SER A 208 -4.46 -19.84 11.94
N PRO A 209 -4.53 -20.66 13.02
CA PRO A 209 -5.13 -22.00 12.96
C PRO A 209 -6.59 -22.00 12.51
N ARG A 210 -7.35 -20.97 12.91
CA ARG A 210 -8.76 -20.81 12.54
C ARG A 210 -8.95 -20.55 11.04
N THR A 211 -8.08 -19.73 10.46
CA THR A 211 -8.06 -19.51 9.00
C THR A 211 -7.68 -20.79 8.26
N LYS A 212 -6.67 -21.51 8.75
CA LYS A 212 -6.25 -22.78 8.14
C LYS A 212 -7.40 -23.78 8.08
N ALA A 213 -8.08 -23.97 9.21
CA ALA A 213 -9.24 -24.86 9.30
C ALA A 213 -10.41 -24.43 8.38
N PHE A 214 -10.62 -23.12 8.19
CA PHE A 214 -11.63 -22.62 7.26
C PHE A 214 -11.30 -23.01 5.80
N PHE A 215 -10.08 -22.77 5.34
CA PHE A 215 -9.70 -23.12 3.96
C PHE A 215 -9.64 -24.63 3.72
N GLU A 216 -9.22 -25.42 4.71
CA GLU A 216 -9.27 -26.90 4.63
C GLU A 216 -10.72 -27.40 4.51
N ALA A 217 -11.65 -26.83 5.27
CA ALA A 217 -13.06 -27.19 5.19
C ALA A 217 -13.69 -26.81 3.84
N VAL A 218 -13.31 -25.67 3.25
CA VAL A 218 -13.81 -25.26 1.94
C VAL A 218 -13.25 -26.15 0.83
N ALA A 219 -11.95 -26.51 0.89
CA ALA A 219 -11.35 -27.43 -0.08
C ALA A 219 -12.06 -28.79 -0.07
N ALA A 220 -12.28 -29.37 1.11
CA ALA A 220 -12.96 -30.66 1.25
C ALA A 220 -14.42 -30.64 0.75
N ALA A 221 -15.13 -29.53 0.91
CA ALA A 221 -16.50 -29.40 0.41
C ALA A 221 -16.58 -29.31 -1.12
N GLN A 222 -15.57 -28.77 -1.78
CA GLN A 222 -15.52 -28.70 -3.24
C GLN A 222 -15.19 -30.05 -3.87
N GLU A 223 -14.23 -30.79 -3.31
CA GLU A 223 -13.90 -32.16 -3.76
C GLU A 223 -15.15 -33.07 -3.74
N GLN A 224 -15.94 -33.01 -2.66
CA GLN A 224 -17.20 -33.77 -2.56
C GLN A 224 -18.25 -33.37 -3.61
N THR A 225 -18.20 -32.14 -4.13
CA THR A 225 -19.13 -31.65 -5.15
C THR A 225 -18.69 -32.08 -6.55
N GLU A 226 -17.39 -32.27 -6.78
CA GLU A 226 -16.85 -32.71 -8.08
C GLU A 226 -16.99 -34.23 -8.28
N ASP A 227 -17.06 -35.00 -7.17
CA ASP A 227 -17.24 -36.46 -7.19
C ASP A 227 -18.72 -36.92 -7.22
N SER A 228 -19.68 -35.99 -7.19
CA SER A 228 -21.15 -36.26 -7.22
C SER A 228 -21.77 -35.95 -8.58
#